data_AF-B8IQQ1-F1
#
_entry.id   AF-B8IQQ1-F1
#
_cell.length_a   1.000
_cell.length_b   1.000
_cell.length_c   1.000
_cell.angle_alpha   90.00
_cell.angle_beta   90.00
_cell.angle_gamma   90.00
#
_symmetry.space_group_name_H-M   'P 1'
#
loop_
_entity.id
_entity.type
_entity.pdbx_description
1 polymer ?
#
loop_
_entity_poly.entity_id
_entity_poly.type
_entity_poly.pdbx_seq_one_letter_code
_entity_poly.pdbx_strand_id
1 'polypeptide(L)' 'MTADLGPLLAEHLDHYLRLEKQLSTDPEYVRGAARRGKRQLKALKTERDIDALMVEAGIDLYEELIALANDILAGRGET' A
#
# COMPACT_ATOMS: atom_id res chain seq x y z
N MET A 1 -20.92 0.81 -16.06
CA MET A 1 -19.63 1.38 -16.49
C MET A 1 -18.58 0.86 -15.55
N THR A 2 -17.76 -0.09 -15.98
CA THR A 2 -16.56 -0.50 -15.26
C THR A 2 -15.54 0.63 -15.40
N ALA A 3 -15.16 1.24 -14.28
CA ALA A 3 -14.09 2.23 -14.28
C ALA A 3 -12.79 1.56 -14.71
N ASP A 4 -11.99 2.22 -15.56
CA ASP A 4 -10.65 1.75 -15.85
C ASP A 4 -9.78 1.99 -14.61
N LEU A 5 -9.39 0.90 -13.95
CA LEU A 5 -8.62 0.95 -12.71
C LEU A 5 -7.12 1.12 -12.95
N GLY A 6 -6.64 1.00 -14.20
CA GLY A 6 -5.22 1.10 -14.53
C GLY A 6 -4.54 2.37 -13.98
N PRO A 7 -5.05 3.58 -14.24
CA PRO A 7 -4.47 4.82 -13.72
C PRO A 7 -4.45 4.88 -12.19
N LEU A 8 -5.53 4.43 -11.54
CA LEU A 8 -5.62 4.44 -10.08
C LEU A 8 -4.61 3.47 -9.44
N LEU A 9 -4.43 2.29 -10.03
CA LEU A 9 -3.45 1.31 -9.56
C LEU A 9 -2.01 1.84 -9.74
N ALA A 10 -1.74 2.56 -10.83
CA ALA A 10 -0.44 3.22 -11.03
C ALA A 10 -0.17 4.30 -9.97
N GLU A 11 -1.17 5.12 -9.62
CA GLU A 11 -1.05 6.09 -8.53
C GLU A 11 -0.76 5.44 -7.17
N HIS A 12 -1.39 4.29 -6.91
CA HIS A 12 -1.13 3.51 -5.70
C HIS A 12 0.30 2.95 -5.65
N LEU A 13 0.83 2.47 -6.78
CA LEU A 13 2.21 2.02 -6.89
C LEU A 13 3.20 3.17 -6.65
N ASP A 14 2.98 4.33 -7.29
CA ASP A 14 3.82 5.52 -7.07
C ASP A 14 3.78 5.98 -5.61
N HIS A 15 2.60 5.92 -4.98
CA HIS A 15 2.45 6.23 -3.57
C HIS A 15 3.20 5.22 -2.70
N TYR A 16 3.08 3.92 -2.96
CA TYR A 16 3.83 2.86 -2.27
C TYR A 16 5.34 3.16 -2.31
N LEU A 17 5.90 3.42 -3.49
CA LEU A 17 7.33 3.69 -3.67
C LEU A 17 7.80 4.95 -2.92
N ARG A 18 6.93 5.96 -2.78
CA ARG A 18 7.22 7.13 -1.95
C ARG A 18 7.25 6.78 -0.46
N LEU A 19 6.30 5.97 0.02
CA LEU A 19 6.25 5.56 1.42
C LEU A 19 7.43 4.66 1.80
N GLU A 20 7.83 3.74 0.92
CA GLU A 20 9.00 2.89 1.12
C GLU A 20 10.28 3.72 1.35
N LYS A 21 10.48 4.78 0.55
CA LYS A 21 11.61 5.71 0.73
C LYS A 21 11.58 6.50 2.03
N GLN A 22 10.40 6.67 2.64
CA GLN A 22 10.21 7.41 3.88
C GLN A 22 10.22 6.51 5.12
N LEU A 23 10.21 5.19 4.93
CA LEU A 23 10.02 4.20 5.99
C LEU A 23 11.05 4.32 7.12
N SER A 24 12.32 4.55 6.80
CA SER A 24 13.39 4.72 7.78
C SER A 24 13.36 6.06 8.51
N THR A 25 12.73 7.08 7.91
CA THR A 25 12.76 8.47 8.40
C THR A 25 11.53 8.79 9.24
N ASP A 26 10.35 8.34 8.81
CA ASP A 26 9.07 8.56 9.49
C ASP A 26 8.18 7.30 9.39
N PRO A 27 8.52 6.23 10.12
CA PRO A 27 7.75 4.97 10.10
C PRO A 27 6.32 5.15 10.64
N GLU A 28 6.08 6.13 11.50
CA GLU A 28 4.75 6.43 12.04
C GLU A 28 3.81 6.97 10.96
N TYR A 29 4.29 7.95 10.18
CA TYR A 29 3.60 8.44 9.00
C TYR A 29 3.35 7.34 7.98
N VAL A 30 4.39 6.56 7.64
CA VAL A 30 4.31 5.50 6.63
C VAL A 30 3.26 4.46 7.02
N ARG A 31 3.27 3.99 8.27
CA ARG A 31 2.24 3.08 8.79
C ARG A 31 0.83 3.65 8.64
N GLY A 32 0.65 4.93 8.97
CA GLY A 32 -0.64 5.62 8.85
C GLY A 32 -1.12 5.75 7.40
N ALA A 33 -0.20 6.11 6.49
CA ALA A 33 -0.47 6.27 5.07
C ALA A 33 -0.74 4.93 4.38
N ALA A 34 0.06 3.90 4.65
CA ALA A 34 -0.14 2.55 4.12
C ALA A 34 -1.49 1.96 4.58
N ARG A 35 -1.90 2.18 5.84
CA ARG A 35 -3.25 1.81 6.32
C ARG A 35 -4.36 2.49 5.54
N ARG A 36 -4.18 3.74 5.11
CA ARG A 36 -5.17 4.45 4.27
C ARG A 36 -5.19 3.89 2.85
N GLY A 37 -4.02 3.69 2.24
CA GLY A 37 -3.89 3.10 0.90
C GLY A 37 -4.54 1.72 0.80
N LYS A 38 -4.26 0.85 1.78
CA LYS A 38 -4.91 -0.46 1.93
C LYS A 38 -6.43 -0.36 1.98
N ARG A 39 -6.99 0.58 2.75
CA ARG A 39 -8.45 0.77 2.85
C ARG A 39 -9.06 1.25 1.53
N GLN A 40 -8.36 2.12 0.80
CA GLN A 40 -8.81 2.60 -0.51
C GLN A 40 -8.89 1.44 -1.50
N LEU A 41 -7.83 0.62 -1.60
CA LEU A 41 -7.82 -0.56 -2.47
C LEU A 41 -8.91 -1.57 -2.09
N LYS A 42 -9.12 -1.85 -0.79
CA LYS A 42 -10.21 -2.74 -0.32
C LYS A 42 -11.62 -2.22 -0.63
N ALA A 43 -11.77 -0.92 -0.85
CA ALA A 43 -13.07 -0.33 -1.21
C ALA A 43 -13.35 -0.41 -2.73
N LEU A 44 -12.36 -0.75 -3.54
CA LEU A 44 -12.54 -0.90 -4.98
C LEU A 44 -13.36 -2.15 -5.28
N LYS A 45 -14.29 -2.00 -6.21
CA LYS A 45 -15.07 -3.10 -6.79
C LYS A 45 -14.70 -3.20 -8.26
N THR A 46 -14.34 -4.39 -8.72
CA THR A 46 -14.05 -4.66 -10.12
C THR A 46 -14.67 -5.98 -10.55
N GLU A 47 -15.05 -6.04 -11.82
CA GLU A 47 -15.61 -7.23 -12.48
C GLU A 47 -14.55 -7.93 -13.36
N ARG A 48 -13.34 -7.35 -13.46
CA ARG A 48 -12.23 -7.90 -14.25
C ARG A 48 -11.26 -8.63 -13.33
N ASP A 49 -11.03 -9.91 -13.61
CA ASP A 49 -10.13 -10.76 -12.81
C ASP A 49 -8.71 -10.17 -12.71
N ILE A 50 -8.19 -9.59 -13.80
CA ILE A 50 -6.86 -8.97 -13.78
C ILE A 50 -6.78 -7.78 -12.84
N ASP A 51 -7.83 -6.95 -12.79
CA ASP A 51 -7.86 -5.80 -11.90
C ASP A 51 -8.01 -6.28 -10.44
N ALA A 52 -8.75 -7.36 -10.20
CA ALA A 52 -8.87 -7.96 -8.87
C ALA A 52 -7.53 -8.45 -8.34
N LEU A 53 -6.75 -9.18 -9.17
CA LEU A 53 -5.41 -9.63 -8.83
C LEU A 53 -4.45 -8.46 -8.54
N MET A 54 -4.54 -7.38 -9.32
CA MET A 54 -3.71 -6.20 -9.10
C MET A 54 -4.10 -5.45 -7.82
N VAL A 55 -5.40 -5.38 -7.50
CA VAL A 55 -5.89 -4.81 -6.23
C VAL A 55 -5.40 -5.63 -5.05
N GLU A 56 -5.47 -6.96 -5.12
CA GLU A 56 -4.94 -7.87 -4.10
C GLU A 56 -3.43 -7.66 -3.91
N ALA A 57 -2.65 -7.67 -4.98
CA ALA A 57 -1.20 -7.41 -4.92
C ALA A 57 -0.88 -6.05 -4.28
N GLY A 58 -1.64 -4.99 -4.61
CA GLY A 58 -1.46 -3.68 -4.00
C GLY A 58 -1.83 -3.65 -2.50
N ILE A 59 -2.81 -4.46 -2.07
CA ILE A 59 -3.15 -4.62 -0.65
C ILE A 59 -1.99 -5.27 0.08
N ASP A 60 -1.42 -6.34 -0.47
CA ASP A 60 -0.30 -7.09 0.12
C ASP A 60 0.92 -6.18 0.32
N LEU A 61 1.26 -5.36 -0.69
CA LEU A 61 2.33 -4.36 -0.58
C LEU A 61 2.13 -3.39 0.60
N TYR A 62 0.90 -2.90 0.81
CA TYR A 62 0.62 -2.05 1.97
C TYR A 62 0.66 -2.82 3.30
N GLU A 63 0.30 -4.10 3.32
CA GLU A 63 0.42 -4.94 4.51
C GLU A 63 1.89 -5.13 4.92
N GLU A 64 2.77 -5.37 3.94
CA GLU A 64 4.21 -5.45 4.16
C GLU A 64 4.79 -4.15 4.72
N LEU A 65 4.49 -3.00 4.11
CA LEU A 65 4.93 -1.69 4.64
C LEU A 65 4.45 -1.44 6.07
N ILE A 66 3.22 -1.84 6.39
CA ILE A 66 2.69 -1.70 7.76
C ILE A 66 3.47 -2.59 8.72
N ALA A 67 3.79 -3.82 8.34
CA ALA A 67 4.57 -4.74 9.16
C ALA A 67 5.97 -4.18 9.41
N LEU A 68 6.70 -3.79 8.36
CA LEU A 68 8.03 -3.19 8.46
C LEU A 68 8.03 -1.93 9.33
N ALA A 69 7.06 -1.04 9.12
CA ALA A 69 6.94 0.16 9.95
C ALA A 69 6.67 -0.17 11.43
N ASN A 70 5.88 -1.20 11.73
CA ASN A 70 5.66 -1.63 13.11
C ASN A 70 6.93 -2.22 13.73
N ASP A 71 7.74 -2.95 12.96
CA ASP A 71 8.99 -3.51 13.47
C ASP A 71 10.03 -2.43 13.74
N ILE A 72 10.16 -1.43 12.87
CA ILE A 72 11.01 -0.25 13.13
C ILE A 72 10.53 0.48 14.39
N LEU A 73 9.24 0.76 14.52
CA LEU A 73 8.67 1.45 15.69
C LEU A 73 8.83 0.65 16.99
N ALA A 74 8.89 -0.68 16.90
CA ALA A 74 9.14 -1.56 18.03
C ALA A 74 10.63 -1.72 18.36
N GLY A 75 11.53 -1.07 17.62
CA GLY A 75 12.97 -1.23 17.76
C GLY A 75 13.49 -2.60 17.29
N ARG A 76 12.70 -3.33 16.49
CA ARG A 76 13.06 -4.63 15.89
C ARG A 76 13.52 -4.51 14.43
N GLY A 77 13.38 -3.32 13.85
CA GLY A 77 13.96 -3.00 12.54
C GLY A 77 15.45 -2.76 12.67
N GLU A 78 16.23 -3.83 12.79
CA GLU A 78 17.67 -3.76 12.57
C GLU A 78 17.90 -3.54 11.06
N THR A 79 18.78 -2.57 10.80
CA THR A 79 19.33 -2.11 9.51
C THR A 79 19.60 -3.19 8.48
#